data_AF-A0A1J3DCD6-F1
#
_entry.id   AF-A0A1J3DCD6-F1
#
_cell.length_a   1.000
_cell.length_b   1.000
_cell.length_c   1.000
_cell.angle_alpha   90.00
_cell.angle_beta   90.00
_cell.angle_gamma   90.00
#
_symmetry.space_group_name_H-M   'P 1'
#
loop_
_entity.id
_entity.type
_entity.pdbx_description
1 polymer ?
#
loop_
_entity_poly.entity_id
_entity_poly.type
_entity_poly.pdbx_seq_one_letter_code
_entity_poly.pdbx_strand_id
1 'polypeptide(L)' 'MAEKAVTIRTRKFMTNRLLARKQFVIDVLHPGRANVSKAELKEKLARMYEVKDPNAIFVFKFRTHFGGG' A
#
# COMPACT_ATOMS: atom_id res chain seq x y z
N MET A 1 20.04 10.03 -11.35
CA MET A 1 18.99 9.08 -11.80
C MET A 1 17.79 9.32 -10.91
N ALA A 2 16.65 9.74 -11.46
CA ALA A 2 15.47 10.05 -10.64
C ALA A 2 15.08 8.83 -9.81
N GLU A 3 14.97 9.00 -8.50
CA GLU A 3 14.45 7.99 -7.58
C GLU A 3 13.06 7.59 -8.10
N LYS A 4 12.93 6.36 -8.63
CA LYS A 4 11.71 5.94 -9.32
C LYS A 4 10.59 5.83 -8.29
N ALA A 5 9.64 6.77 -8.35
CA ALA A 5 8.61 6.93 -7.35
C ALA A 5 7.66 5.71 -7.32
N VAL A 6 7.55 5.08 -6.15
CA VAL A 6 6.53 4.05 -5.90
C VAL A 6 5.17 4.72 -5.77
N THR A 7 4.22 4.32 -6.61
CA THR A 7 2.85 4.83 -6.60
C THR A 7 1.90 3.79 -6.03
N ILE A 8 1.01 4.21 -5.14
CA ILE A 8 -0.01 3.37 -4.53
C ILE A 8 -1.37 3.74 -5.12
N ARG A 9 -2.10 2.75 -5.63
CA ARG A 9 -3.50 2.91 -6.04
C ARG A 9 -4.38 2.06 -5.14
N THR A 10 -5.49 2.63 -4.68
CA THR A 10 -6.46 1.91 -3.86
C THR A 10 -7.71 1.59 -4.68
N ARG A 11 -8.23 0.37 -4.50
CA ARG A 11 -9.45 -0.13 -5.15
C ARG A 11 -10.36 -0.80 -4.15
N LYS A 12 -11.65 -0.92 -4.51
CA LYS A 12 -12.67 -1.60 -3.69
C LYS A 12 -12.67 -1.13 -2.23
N PHE A 13 -12.64 0.19 -2.04
CA PHE A 13 -12.55 0.77 -0.71
C PHE A 13 -13.86 0.63 0.05
N MET A 14 -13.79 0.09 1.26
CA MET A 14 -14.92 -0.13 2.14
C MET A 14 -14.57 0.32 3.56
N THR A 15 -15.45 1.11 4.16
CA THR A 15 -15.39 1.40 5.59
C THR A 15 -16.24 0.39 6.34
N ASN A 16 -15.61 -0.58 7.01
CA ASN A 16 -16.31 -1.61 7.78
C ASN A 16 -16.46 -1.15 9.23
N ARG A 17 -17.65 -0.63 9.55
CA ARG A 17 -18.01 -0.09 10.87
C ARG A 17 -18.13 -1.18 11.95
N LEU A 18 -18.54 -2.40 11.58
CA LEU A 18 -18.66 -3.53 12.51
C LEU A 18 -17.31 -3.93 13.11
N LEU A 19 -16.24 -3.80 12.31
CA LEU A 19 -14.88 -4.16 12.70
C LEU A 19 -13.98 -2.94 12.92
N ALA A 20 -14.56 -1.74 12.98
CA ALA A 20 -13.87 -0.47 13.17
C ALA A 20 -12.63 -0.28 12.25
N ARG A 21 -12.70 -0.72 10.99
CA ARG A 21 -11.56 -0.65 10.06
C ARG A 21 -11.94 -0.35 8.63
N LYS A 22 -11.00 0.26 7.90
CA LYS A 22 -11.06 0.44 6.45
C LYS A 22 -10.46 -0.80 5.78
N GLN A 23 -11.15 -1.34 4.78
CA GLN A 23 -10.76 -2.52 4.01
C GLN A 23 -10.71 -2.12 2.54
N PHE A 24 -9.58 -2.37 1.88
CA PHE A 24 -9.40 -2.02 0.47
C PHE A 24 -8.28 -2.86 -0.13
N VAL A 25 -8.26 -2.92 -1.47
CA VAL A 25 -7.18 -3.53 -2.24
C VAL A 25 -6.17 -2.46 -2.59
N ILE A 26 -4.89 -2.81 -2.53
CA ILE A 26 -3.79 -1.94 -2.90
C ILE A 26 -3.09 -2.52 -4.12
N ASP A 27 -2.98 -1.71 -5.17
CA ASP A 27 -2.07 -1.98 -6.28
C ASP A 27 -0.82 -1.11 -6.07
N VAL A 28 0.35 -1.74 -6.14
CA VAL A 28 1.65 -1.07 -5.98
C VAL A 28 2.30 -1.03 -7.35
N LEU A 29 2.63 0.17 -7.82
CA LEU A 29 3.38 0.39 -9.06
C LEU A 29 4.78 0.86 -8.68
N HIS A 30 5.80 0.14 -9.12
CA HIS A 30 7.19 0.41 -8.80
C HIS A 30 8.09 0.20 -10.04
N PRO A 31 7.91 1.02 -11.09
CA PRO A 31 8.54 0.79 -12.39
C PRO A 31 10.06 0.83 -12.27
N GLY A 32 10.72 -0.23 -12.76
CA GLY A 32 12.18 -0.33 -12.81
C GLY A 32 12.87 -0.22 -11.44
N ARG A 33 12.16 -0.55 -10.36
CA ARG A 33 12.66 -0.80 -9.00
C ARG A 33 12.32 -2.24 -8.61
N ALA A 34 13.12 -2.83 -7.74
CA ALA A 34 12.78 -4.10 -7.08
C ALA A 34 11.51 -3.96 -6.21
N ASN A 35 11.04 -5.09 -5.68
CA ASN A 35 9.85 -5.13 -4.83
C ASN A 35 9.94 -4.15 -3.65
N VAL A 36 8.79 -3.58 -3.30
CA VAL A 36 8.65 -2.60 -2.22
C VAL A 36 8.43 -3.30 -0.88
N SER A 37 9.10 -2.82 0.17
CA SER A 37 8.97 -3.40 1.51
C SER A 37 7.60 -3.07 2.11
N LYS A 38 7.09 -3.94 3.00
CA LYS A 38 5.83 -3.67 3.73
C LYS A 38 5.93 -2.43 4.62
N ALA A 39 7.10 -2.14 5.17
CA ALA A 39 7.33 -0.97 6.01
C ALA A 39 7.13 0.33 5.21
N GLU A 40 7.74 0.42 4.02
CA GLU A 40 7.58 1.57 3.14
C GLU A 40 6.10 1.77 2.71
N LEU A 41 5.40 0.68 2.41
CA LEU A 41 3.97 0.75 2.08
C LEU A 41 3.12 1.24 3.26
N LYS A 42 3.41 0.78 4.49
CA LYS A 42 2.72 1.26 5.70
C LYS A 42 2.92 2.76 5.89
N GLU A 43 4.14 3.25 5.75
CA GLU A 43 4.45 4.68 5.90
C GLU A 43 3.74 5.54 4.85
N LYS A 44 3.67 5.07 3.60
CA LYS A 44 2.95 5.78 2.54
C LYS A 44 1.44 5.80 2.78
N LEU A 45 0.87 4.68 3.22
CA LEU A 45 -0.55 4.61 3.57
C LEU A 45 -0.90 5.48 4.78
N ALA A 46 -0.02 5.50 5.79
CA ALA A 46 -0.18 6.35 6.97
C ALA A 46 -0.23 7.83 6.57
N ARG A 47 0.68 8.26 5.69
CA ARG A 47 0.69 9.62 5.13
C ARG A 47 -0.55 9.90 4.26
N MET A 48 -0.90 8.99 3.35
CA MET A 48 -2.01 9.17 2.40
C MET A 48 -3.38 9.29 3.06
N TYR A 49 -3.59 8.58 4.18
CA TYR A 49 -4.88 8.53 4.88
C TYR A 49 -4.82 9.16 6.29
N GLU A 50 -3.76 9.91 6.58
CA GLU A 50 -3.57 10.64 7.84
C GLU A 50 -3.73 9.76 9.09
N VAL A 51 -3.22 8.53 9.01
CA VAL A 51 -3.26 7.58 10.13
C VAL A 51 -2.09 7.88 11.07
N LYS A 52 -2.39 8.29 12.30
CA LYS A 52 -1.39 8.67 13.31
C LYS A 52 -0.49 7.51 13.74
N ASP A 53 -1.05 6.31 13.88
CA ASP A 53 -0.30 5.12 14.29
C ASP A 53 -0.09 4.14 13.12
N PRO A 54 1.14 4.00 12.60
CA PRO A 54 1.46 3.05 11.54
C PRO A 54 1.22 1.58 11.92
N ASN A 55 1.17 1.25 13.22
CA ASN A 55 0.91 -0.12 13.67
C ASN A 55 -0.55 -0.53 13.45
N ALA A 56 -1.47 0.42 13.30
CA ALA A 56 -2.86 0.15 12.93
C ALA A 56 -3.02 -0.31 11.46
N ILE A 57 -1.97 -0.20 10.64
CA ILE A 57 -2.00 -0.56 9.22
C ILE A 57 -1.37 -1.94 9.01
N PHE A 58 -2.16 -2.86 8.47
CA PHE A 58 -1.73 -4.22 8.12
C PHE A 58 -1.89 -4.45 6.63
N VAL A 59 -0.76 -4.77 5.96
CA VAL A 59 -0.72 -5.05 4.52
C VAL A 59 -0.27 -6.51 4.29
N PHE A 60 -1.04 -7.26 3.50
CA PHE A 60 -0.87 -8.71 3.36
C PHE A 60 -1.32 -9.21 1.98
N LYS A 61 -1.03 -10.49 1.67
CA LYS A 61 -1.40 -11.17 0.41
C LYS A 61 -0.88 -10.50 -0.88
N PHE A 62 0.29 -9.87 -0.84
CA PHE A 62 0.93 -9.38 -2.06
C PHE A 62 1.33 -10.53 -2.97
N ARG A 63 1.07 -10.36 -4.28
CA ARG A 63 1.52 -11.24 -5.35
C ARG A 63 2.10 -10.37 -6.46
N THR A 64 3.37 -10.55 -6.76
CA THR A 64 4.04 -9.86 -7.87
C THR A 64 3.78 -10.64 -9.16
N HIS A 65 3.39 -9.94 -10.22
CA HIS A 65 3.24 -10.54 -11.54
C HIS A 65 4.61 -10.79 -12.19
N PHE A 66 4.73 -11.86 -12.96
CA PHE A 66 5.92 -12.12 -13.78
C PHE A 66 6.11 -10.99 -14.79
N GLY A 67 7.35 -10.50 -14.94
CA GLY A 67 7.66 -9.30 -15.73
C GLY A 67 7.65 -7.98 -14.96
N GLY A 68 7.14 -7.96 -13.72
CA GLY A 68 7.16 -6.78 -12.85
C GLY A 68 6.21 -5.64 -13.29
N GLY A 69 6.24 -4.55 -12.52
CA GLY A 69 5.40 -3.35 -12.69
C GLY A 69 5.41 -2.46 -11.47
#